data_AF-A0A7S3F0Z5-F1
#
_entry.id   AF-A0A7S3F0Z5-F1
#
_cell.length_a   1.000
_cell.length_b   1.000
_cell.length_c   1.000
_cell.angle_alpha   90.00
_cell.angle_beta   90.00
_cell.angle_gamma   90.00
#
_symmetry.space_group_name_H-M   'P 1'
#
loop_
_entity.id
_entity.type
_entity.pdbx_description
1 polymer ?
#
loop_
_entity_poly.entity_id
_entity_poly.type
_entity_poly.pdbx_seq_one_letter_code
_entity_poly.pdbx_strand_id
1 'polypeptide(L)'
;MQLHLVELEALPPLVAIMRSHPSPALRTKALYALGTMTRNCAEAQVQFAAADGMGALVAAISEAGAPPGVVRKSLALLTDLLQEALHAKEAADGADESEMDASGSPSGTLVQNELAEQLMTATAHNASGLCDAILACLRAEDRDTVEKAVQAMLRLVRTGVLVKRQSGGACNVGDIRKELASAQKRCVEALSQPSADAEDEITELLTEDCAAVDELLIMVS
;
A
#
# COMPACT_ATOMS: atom_id res chain seq x y z
N MET A 1 24.20 3.36 1.68
CA MET A 1 23.83 2.80 2.99
C MET A 1 22.80 1.67 2.86
N GLN A 2 21.69 1.84 2.12
CA GLN A 2 20.68 0.77 1.92
C GLN A 2 21.31 -0.53 1.37
N LEU A 3 22.09 -0.47 0.28
CA LEU A 3 22.75 -1.65 -0.30
C LEU A 3 23.63 -2.40 0.71
N HIS A 4 24.39 -1.68 1.53
CA HIS A 4 25.21 -2.30 2.57
C HIS A 4 24.37 -3.05 3.62
N LEU A 5 23.18 -2.54 3.96
CA LEU A 5 22.28 -3.24 4.87
C LEU A 5 21.60 -4.45 4.20
N VAL A 6 21.38 -4.41 2.88
CA VAL A 6 20.91 -5.58 2.10
C VAL A 6 21.97 -6.67 2.08
N GLU A 7 23.25 -6.31 1.85
CA GLU A 7 24.39 -7.22 1.93
C GLU A 7 24.51 -7.89 3.30
N LEU A 8 24.16 -7.18 4.37
CA LEU A 8 24.15 -7.69 5.74
C LEU A 8 22.87 -8.47 6.11
N GLU A 9 21.98 -8.73 5.15
CA GLU A 9 20.71 -9.44 5.36
C GLU A 9 19.86 -8.82 6.49
N ALA A 10 19.78 -7.48 6.53
CA ALA A 10 19.04 -6.79 7.59
C ALA A 10 17.51 -6.86 7.43
N LEU A 11 16.97 -7.13 6.24
CA LEU A 11 15.52 -7.17 6.04
C LEU A 11 14.81 -8.38 6.67
N PRO A 12 15.28 -9.64 6.53
CA PRO A 12 14.65 -10.79 7.16
C PRO A 12 14.39 -10.65 8.67
N PRO A 13 15.36 -10.23 9.52
CA PRO A 13 15.08 -10.03 10.95
C PRO A 13 14.10 -8.88 11.20
N LEU A 14 14.09 -7.82 10.38
CA LEU A 14 13.10 -6.75 10.49
C LEU A 14 11.67 -7.25 10.16
N VAL A 15 11.52 -8.10 9.13
CA VAL A 15 10.24 -8.75 8.80
C VAL A 15 9.77 -9.63 9.96
N ALA A 16 10.67 -10.40 10.59
CA ALA A 16 10.35 -11.22 11.75
C ALA A 16 9.87 -10.38 12.95
N ILE A 17 10.56 -9.26 13.24
CA ILE A 17 10.18 -8.32 14.30
C ILE A 17 8.79 -7.73 14.01
N MET A 18 8.58 -7.20 12.81
CA MET A 18 7.29 -6.64 12.39
C MET A 18 6.13 -7.65 12.58
N ARG A 19 6.36 -8.91 12.20
CA ARG A 19 5.33 -9.96 12.19
C ARG A 19 4.85 -10.36 13.57
N SER A 20 5.75 -10.46 14.55
CA SER A 20 5.45 -11.21 15.77
C SER A 20 6.04 -10.63 17.07
N HIS A 21 6.80 -9.54 17.00
CA HIS A 21 7.42 -9.00 18.21
C HIS A 21 6.37 -8.45 19.19
N PRO A 22 6.39 -8.81 20.49
CA PRO A 22 5.33 -8.45 21.43
C PRO A 22 5.20 -6.95 21.70
N SER A 23 6.27 -6.17 21.48
CA SER A 23 6.25 -4.71 21.63
C SER A 23 5.75 -4.00 20.36
N PRO A 24 4.60 -3.30 20.41
CA PRO A 24 4.11 -2.48 19.31
C PRO A 24 5.12 -1.43 18.84
N ALA A 25 5.84 -0.81 19.78
CA ALA A 25 6.82 0.22 19.47
C ALA A 25 7.97 -0.33 18.61
N LEU A 26 8.41 -1.56 18.88
CA LEU A 26 9.44 -2.21 18.06
C LEU A 26 8.91 -2.64 16.70
N ARG A 27 7.67 -3.11 16.61
CA ARG A 27 7.01 -3.42 15.33
C ARG A 27 6.91 -2.18 14.44
N THR A 28 6.47 -1.05 14.99
CA THR A 28 6.39 0.24 14.28
C THR A 28 7.76 0.73 13.82
N LYS A 29 8.80 0.59 14.65
CA LYS A 29 10.18 0.93 14.27
C LYS A 29 10.72 0.01 13.16
N ALA A 30 10.41 -1.28 13.22
CA ALA A 30 10.77 -2.23 12.17
C ALA A 30 10.09 -1.86 10.85
N LEU A 31 8.79 -1.54 10.87
CA LEU A 31 8.06 -1.04 9.70
C LEU A 31 8.67 0.23 9.11
N TYR A 32 9.06 1.18 9.96
CA TYR A 32 9.72 2.40 9.51
C TYR A 32 11.08 2.12 8.84
N ALA A 33 11.88 1.23 9.45
CA ALA A 33 13.15 0.80 8.89
C ALA A 33 12.94 0.10 7.54
N LEU A 34 12.00 -0.86 7.48
CA LEU A 34 11.63 -1.56 6.25
C LEU A 34 11.23 -0.57 5.15
N GLY A 35 10.33 0.38 5.42
CA GLY A 35 9.92 1.37 4.41
C GLY A 35 11.04 2.28 3.96
N THR A 36 11.97 2.65 4.86
CA THR A 36 13.16 3.42 4.48
C THR A 36 14.11 2.59 3.61
N MET A 37 14.23 1.30 3.88
CA MET A 37 15.13 0.41 3.16
C MET A 37 14.60 0.03 1.78
N THR A 38 13.31 -0.24 1.66
CA THR A 38 12.70 -0.69 0.40
C THR A 38 12.42 0.45 -0.57
N ARG A 39 12.29 1.68 -0.10
CA ARG A 39 11.98 2.83 -0.95
C ARG A 39 13.05 3.04 -2.02
N ASN A 40 12.63 2.99 -3.29
CA ASN A 40 13.48 3.14 -4.47
C ASN A 40 14.73 2.23 -4.48
N CYS A 41 14.66 1.05 -3.85
CA CYS A 41 15.77 0.10 -3.78
C CYS A 41 15.27 -1.30 -4.15
N ALA A 42 15.47 -1.67 -5.41
CA ALA A 42 15.01 -2.95 -5.96
C ALA A 42 15.62 -4.15 -5.23
N GLU A 43 16.90 -4.08 -4.86
CA GLU A 43 17.61 -5.14 -4.13
C GLU A 43 17.00 -5.37 -2.73
N ALA A 44 16.64 -4.30 -2.03
CA ALA A 44 15.96 -4.39 -0.75
C ALA A 44 14.55 -4.95 -0.93
N GLN A 45 13.81 -4.54 -1.95
CA GLN A 45 12.49 -5.08 -2.25
C GLN A 45 12.52 -6.57 -2.62
N VAL A 46 13.52 -7.04 -3.37
CA VAL A 46 13.76 -8.46 -3.64
C VAL A 46 13.98 -9.22 -2.33
N GLN A 47 14.87 -8.72 -1.46
CA GLN A 47 15.14 -9.37 -0.17
C GLN A 47 13.90 -9.35 0.75
N PHE A 48 13.11 -8.28 0.71
CA PHE A 48 11.83 -8.18 1.43
C PHE A 48 10.83 -9.24 0.93
N ALA A 49 10.68 -9.37 -0.38
CA ALA A 49 9.79 -10.36 -0.99
C ALA A 49 10.25 -11.80 -0.65
N ALA A 50 11.56 -12.07 -0.75
CA ALA A 50 12.16 -13.36 -0.39
C ALA A 50 11.94 -13.73 1.10
N ALA A 51 11.85 -12.74 1.98
CA ALA A 51 11.55 -12.93 3.40
C ALA A 51 10.05 -13.07 3.72
N ASP A 52 9.18 -13.27 2.72
CA ASP A 52 7.72 -13.26 2.86
C ASP A 52 7.22 -11.95 3.52
N GLY A 53 7.79 -10.83 3.09
CA GLY A 53 7.45 -9.50 3.57
C GLY A 53 5.99 -9.13 3.29
N MET A 54 5.45 -9.53 2.14
CA MET A 54 4.05 -9.26 1.78
C MET A 54 3.08 -10.04 2.68
N GLY A 55 3.31 -11.33 2.92
CA GLY A 55 2.50 -12.10 3.86
C GLY A 55 2.57 -11.53 5.28
N ALA A 56 3.75 -11.05 5.70
CA ALA A 56 3.90 -10.37 6.99
C ALA A 56 3.14 -9.03 7.08
N LEU A 57 3.09 -8.25 6.00
CA LEU A 57 2.29 -7.01 5.95
C LEU A 57 0.79 -7.31 6.06
N VAL A 58 0.30 -8.29 5.30
CA VAL A 58 -1.10 -8.71 5.34
C VAL A 58 -1.47 -9.17 6.75
N ALA A 59 -0.61 -9.97 7.39
CA ALA A 59 -0.81 -10.41 8.76
C ALA A 59 -0.86 -9.22 9.75
N ALA A 60 0.02 -8.22 9.59
CA ALA A 60 0.05 -7.05 10.46
C ALA A 60 -1.19 -6.14 10.30
N ILE A 61 -1.77 -6.06 9.10
CA ILE A 61 -3.00 -5.29 8.83
C ILE A 61 -4.23 -6.08 9.32
N SER A 62 -4.22 -7.41 9.18
CA SER A 62 -5.36 -8.29 9.51
C SER A 62 -5.43 -8.69 10.99
N GLU A 63 -4.41 -8.39 11.78
CA GLU A 63 -4.34 -8.79 13.18
C GLU A 63 -5.44 -8.09 14.00
N ALA A 64 -6.30 -8.90 14.62
CA ALA A 64 -7.37 -8.41 15.47
C ALA A 64 -6.79 -7.64 16.67
N GLY A 65 -7.20 -6.38 16.83
CA GLY A 65 -6.67 -5.51 17.89
C GLY A 65 -5.25 -5.00 17.64
N ALA A 66 -4.76 -5.07 16.39
CA ALA A 66 -3.48 -4.49 16.02
C ALA A 66 -3.41 -3.00 16.44
N PRO A 67 -2.29 -2.55 17.03
CA PRO A 67 -2.10 -1.16 17.39
C PRO A 67 -2.22 -0.25 16.14
N PRO A 68 -2.98 0.87 16.19
CA PRO A 68 -3.20 1.72 15.01
C PRO A 68 -1.91 2.17 14.33
N GLY A 69 -0.86 2.48 15.11
CA GLY A 69 0.44 2.86 14.56
C GLY A 69 1.12 1.76 13.72
N VAL A 70 0.89 0.49 14.03
CA VAL A 70 1.39 -0.64 13.24
C VAL A 70 0.59 -0.73 11.94
N VAL A 71 -0.74 -0.74 12.03
CA VAL A 71 -1.65 -0.82 10.88
C VAL A 71 -1.37 0.30 9.88
N ARG A 72 -1.30 1.56 10.34
CA ARG A 72 -1.01 2.72 9.48
C ARG A 72 0.33 2.61 8.76
N LYS A 73 1.38 2.16 9.46
CA LYS A 73 2.71 2.00 8.84
C LYS A 73 2.76 0.82 7.88
N SER A 74 2.01 -0.26 8.15
CA SER A 74 1.86 -1.37 7.21
C SER A 74 1.10 -0.95 5.95
N LEU A 75 0.00 -0.21 6.07
CA LEU A 75 -0.76 0.33 4.93
C LEU A 75 0.08 1.31 4.10
N ALA A 76 0.84 2.18 4.76
CA ALA A 76 1.74 3.12 4.08
C ALA A 76 2.82 2.37 3.29
N LEU A 77 3.49 1.38 3.91
CA LEU A 77 4.51 0.58 3.24
C LEU A 77 3.94 -0.21 2.04
N LEU A 78 2.77 -0.82 2.21
CA LEU A 78 2.06 -1.48 1.12
C LEU A 78 1.77 -0.52 -0.05
N THR A 79 1.27 0.68 0.27
CA THR A 79 0.93 1.72 -0.71
C THR A 79 2.18 2.16 -1.49
N ASP A 80 3.29 2.43 -0.79
CA ASP A 80 4.57 2.82 -1.38
C ASP A 80 5.07 1.71 -2.35
N LEU A 81 5.08 0.44 -1.91
CA LEU A 81 5.52 -0.69 -2.73
C LEU A 81 4.67 -0.89 -3.98
N LEU A 82 3.34 -0.78 -3.86
CA LEU A 82 2.43 -0.93 -5.01
C LEU A 82 2.57 0.24 -5.99
N GLN A 83 2.82 1.45 -5.49
CA GLN A 83 3.05 2.61 -6.35
C GLN A 83 4.36 2.49 -7.13
N GLU A 84 5.44 2.05 -6.48
CA GLU A 84 6.72 1.82 -7.13
C GLU A 84 6.61 0.69 -8.18
N ALA A 85 5.90 -0.39 -7.87
CA ALA A 85 5.63 -1.47 -8.82
C ALA A 85 4.81 -1.00 -10.03
N LEU A 86 3.81 -0.13 -9.81
CA LEU A 86 3.03 0.46 -10.90
C LEU A 86 3.89 1.32 -11.82
N HIS A 87 4.70 2.21 -11.25
CA HIS A 87 5.61 3.07 -12.02
C HIS A 87 6.63 2.25 -12.82
N ALA A 88 7.20 1.19 -12.22
CA ALA A 88 8.14 0.31 -12.91
C ALA A 88 7.49 -0.38 -14.12
N LYS A 89 6.22 -0.76 -13.99
CA LYS A 89 5.45 -1.35 -15.08
C LYS A 89 5.14 -0.32 -16.18
N GLU A 90 4.65 0.86 -15.83
CA GLU A 90 4.36 1.95 -16.79
C GLU A 90 5.61 2.37 -17.57
N ALA A 91 6.78 2.42 -16.90
CA ALA A 91 8.06 2.70 -17.54
C ALA A 91 8.48 1.59 -18.54
N ALA A 92 8.16 0.32 -18.25
CA ALA A 92 8.41 -0.79 -19.16
C ALA A 92 7.49 -0.75 -20.38
N ASP A 93 6.20 -0.45 -20.19
CA ASP A 93 5.21 -0.37 -21.27
C ASP A 93 5.48 0.82 -22.22
N GLY A 94 5.98 1.95 -21.70
CA GLY A 94 6.29 3.15 -22.48
C GLY A 94 7.63 3.12 -23.24
N ALA A 95 8.52 2.18 -22.94
CA ALA A 95 9.84 2.08 -23.57
C ALA A 95 9.80 1.51 -25.01
N ASP A 96 8.67 0.97 -25.45
CA ASP A 96 8.53 0.31 -26.76
C ASP A 96 8.27 1.31 -27.91
N GLU A 97 7.88 2.56 -27.60
CA GLU A 97 7.46 3.55 -28.62
C GLU A 97 8.46 4.68 -28.89
N SER A 98 9.55 4.83 -28.11
CA SER A 98 10.49 5.95 -28.26
C SER A 98 11.92 5.51 -28.61
N GLU A 99 12.18 5.52 -29.91
CA GLU A 99 13.45 5.70 -30.63
C GLU A 99 14.76 5.79 -29.80
N MET A 100 15.64 4.80 -30.02
CA MET A 100 16.97 4.99 -30.60
C MET A 100 17.84 6.15 -30.08
N ASP A 101 18.08 6.24 -28.76
CA ASP A 101 19.26 6.93 -28.21
C ASP A 101 20.04 6.02 -27.24
N ALA A 102 21.18 5.54 -27.74
CA ALA A 102 21.87 4.32 -27.31
C ALA A 102 22.84 4.49 -26.13
N SER A 103 22.42 5.10 -25.02
CA SER A 103 23.31 5.32 -23.85
C SER A 103 22.76 4.84 -22.49
N GLY A 104 21.51 4.39 -22.41
CA GLY A 104 20.93 3.87 -21.16
C GLY A 104 21.24 2.39 -20.95
N SER A 105 21.79 2.02 -19.79
CA SER A 105 22.08 0.61 -19.46
C SER A 105 20.77 -0.17 -19.26
N PRO A 106 20.40 -1.12 -20.14
CA PRO A 106 19.09 -1.78 -20.13
C PRO A 106 18.90 -2.75 -18.95
N SER A 107 19.96 -3.02 -18.17
CA SER A 107 19.94 -4.04 -17.13
C SER A 107 19.13 -3.66 -15.90
N GLY A 108 18.91 -2.36 -15.62
CA GLY A 108 18.15 -1.91 -14.45
C GLY A 108 16.64 -2.05 -14.62
N THR A 109 16.12 -1.71 -15.80
CA THR A 109 14.67 -1.70 -16.07
C THR A 109 14.07 -3.10 -16.05
N LEU A 110 14.78 -4.09 -16.58
CA LEU A 110 14.31 -5.48 -16.58
C LEU A 110 14.15 -6.05 -15.17
N VAL A 111 15.13 -5.79 -14.29
CA VAL A 111 15.09 -6.25 -12.88
C VAL A 111 13.94 -5.58 -12.13
N GLN A 112 13.70 -4.28 -12.36
CA GLN A 112 12.59 -3.57 -11.73
C GLN A 112 11.22 -4.08 -12.19
N ASN A 113 11.07 -4.40 -13.47
CA ASN A 113 9.81 -4.95 -13.99
C ASN A 113 9.52 -6.35 -13.43
N GLU A 114 10.51 -7.25 -13.43
CA GLU A 114 10.37 -8.60 -12.85
C GLU A 114 9.99 -8.54 -11.37
N LEU A 115 10.63 -7.64 -10.62
CA LEU A 115 10.30 -7.39 -9.23
C LEU A 115 8.88 -6.82 -9.04
N ALA A 116 8.47 -5.88 -9.89
CA ALA A 116 7.12 -5.33 -9.87
C ALA A 116 6.08 -6.43 -10.11
N GLU A 117 6.31 -7.31 -11.08
CA GLU A 117 5.46 -8.48 -11.33
C GLU A 117 5.45 -9.45 -10.14
N GLN A 118 6.60 -9.70 -9.50
CA GLN A 118 6.70 -10.54 -8.32
C GLN A 118 5.89 -9.96 -7.14
N LEU A 119 6.02 -8.66 -6.87
CA LEU A 119 5.28 -7.95 -5.82
C LEU A 119 3.78 -7.96 -6.11
N MET A 120 3.37 -7.66 -7.35
CA MET A 120 1.96 -7.71 -7.75
C MET A 120 1.39 -9.13 -7.64
N THR A 121 2.16 -10.16 -8.01
CA THR A 121 1.76 -11.57 -7.89
C THR A 121 1.61 -11.99 -6.43
N ALA A 122 2.56 -11.62 -5.57
CA ALA A 122 2.50 -11.89 -4.13
C ALA A 122 1.29 -11.18 -3.48
N THR A 123 1.02 -9.93 -3.90
CA THR A 123 -0.16 -9.19 -3.44
C THR A 123 -1.45 -9.83 -3.93
N ALA A 124 -1.50 -10.26 -5.19
CA ALA A 124 -2.65 -10.96 -5.77
C ALA A 124 -2.96 -12.29 -5.07
N HIS A 125 -1.92 -13.02 -4.65
CA HIS A 125 -2.09 -14.25 -3.87
C HIS A 125 -2.77 -13.99 -2.53
N ASN A 126 -2.52 -12.84 -1.92
CA ASN A 126 -3.09 -12.42 -0.64
C ASN A 126 -4.32 -11.50 -0.78
N ALA A 127 -4.80 -11.25 -2.00
CA ALA A 127 -5.74 -10.16 -2.28
C ALA A 127 -7.06 -10.26 -1.49
N SER A 128 -7.57 -11.46 -1.24
CA SER A 128 -8.80 -11.64 -0.45
C SER A 128 -8.61 -11.21 1.00
N GLY A 129 -7.60 -11.76 1.68
CA GLY A 129 -7.33 -11.40 3.07
C GLY A 129 -6.93 -9.93 3.22
N LEU A 130 -6.17 -9.42 2.24
CA LEU A 130 -5.79 -8.01 2.21
C LEU A 130 -7.00 -7.09 2.00
N CYS A 131 -7.91 -7.45 1.10
CA CYS A 131 -9.15 -6.68 0.90
C CYS A 131 -10.00 -6.67 2.18
N ASP A 132 -10.24 -7.83 2.79
CA ASP A 132 -11.02 -7.92 4.03
C ASP A 132 -10.40 -7.06 5.15
N ALA A 133 -9.07 -7.10 5.27
CA ALA A 133 -8.33 -6.30 6.24
C ALA A 133 -8.44 -4.79 5.96
N ILE A 134 -8.32 -4.36 4.70
CA ILE A 134 -8.48 -2.96 4.33
C ILE A 134 -9.92 -2.49 4.55
N LEU A 135 -10.93 -3.31 4.21
CA LEU A 135 -12.34 -3.01 4.49
C LEU A 135 -12.58 -2.87 6.00
N ALA A 136 -11.93 -3.68 6.84
CA ALA A 136 -11.98 -3.50 8.29
C ALA A 136 -11.34 -2.17 8.73
N CYS A 137 -10.19 -1.80 8.15
CA CYS A 137 -9.54 -0.51 8.42
C CYS A 137 -10.40 0.69 7.97
N LEU A 138 -11.15 0.56 6.88
CA LEU A 138 -12.11 1.60 6.46
C LEU A 138 -13.20 1.81 7.51
N ARG A 139 -13.54 0.82 8.33
CA ARG A 139 -14.52 0.96 9.41
C ARG A 139 -13.93 1.50 10.72
N ALA A 140 -12.62 1.76 10.78
CA ALA A 140 -11.98 2.30 11.96
C ALA A 140 -12.52 3.70 12.31
N GLU A 141 -12.45 4.04 13.61
CA GLU A 141 -12.74 5.39 14.12
C GLU A 141 -11.56 6.34 13.91
N ASP A 142 -10.35 5.80 13.84
CA ASP A 142 -9.12 6.56 13.62
C ASP A 142 -9.04 7.04 12.16
N ARG A 143 -9.15 8.36 11.98
CA ARG A 143 -9.18 9.01 10.66
C ARG A 143 -7.94 8.69 9.82
N ASP A 144 -6.75 8.78 10.40
CA ASP A 144 -5.50 8.49 9.70
C ASP A 144 -5.47 7.05 9.17
N THR A 145 -6.04 6.08 9.92
CA THR A 145 -6.15 4.69 9.46
C THR A 145 -7.11 4.57 8.27
N VAL A 146 -8.25 5.26 8.32
CA VAL A 146 -9.20 5.29 7.20
C VAL A 146 -8.56 5.88 5.95
N GLU A 147 -7.86 7.01 6.07
CA GLU A 147 -7.13 7.65 4.96
C GLU A 147 -6.12 6.66 4.32
N LYS A 148 -5.27 6.03 5.13
CA LYS A 148 -4.29 5.06 4.61
C LYS A 148 -4.96 3.82 4.01
N ALA A 149 -6.12 3.41 4.50
CA ALA A 149 -6.89 2.32 3.94
C ALA A 149 -7.48 2.69 2.56
N VAL A 150 -7.98 3.92 2.39
CA VAL A 150 -8.44 4.46 1.09
C VAL A 150 -7.29 4.48 0.09
N GLN A 151 -6.14 5.02 0.47
CA GLN A 151 -4.94 5.06 -0.38
C GLN A 151 -4.51 3.65 -0.80
N ALA A 152 -4.45 2.70 0.13
CA ALA A 152 -4.11 1.31 -0.17
C ALA A 152 -5.12 0.67 -1.13
N MET A 153 -6.43 0.90 -0.93
CA MET A 153 -7.48 0.40 -1.82
C MET A 153 -7.33 0.98 -3.24
N LEU A 154 -7.09 2.28 -3.37
CA LEU A 154 -6.84 2.93 -4.66
C LEU A 154 -5.66 2.30 -5.40
N ARG A 155 -4.54 2.05 -4.70
CA ARG A 155 -3.39 1.38 -5.31
C ARG A 155 -3.69 -0.05 -5.73
N LEU A 156 -4.47 -0.81 -4.96
CA LEU A 156 -4.88 -2.17 -5.34
C LEU A 156 -5.78 -2.20 -6.58
N VAL A 157 -6.67 -1.21 -6.73
CA VAL A 157 -7.51 -1.08 -7.93
C VAL A 157 -6.67 -0.67 -9.13
N ARG A 158 -5.83 0.38 -9.01
CA ARG A 158 -4.97 0.89 -10.11
C ARG A 158 -3.96 -0.14 -10.60
N THR A 159 -3.38 -0.94 -9.70
CA THR A 159 -2.47 -2.04 -10.08
C THR A 159 -3.19 -3.24 -10.72
N GLY A 160 -4.53 -3.24 -10.73
CA GLY A 160 -5.33 -4.34 -11.28
C GLY A 160 -5.31 -5.61 -10.45
N VAL A 161 -4.78 -5.55 -9.22
CA VAL A 161 -4.69 -6.70 -8.30
C VAL A 161 -6.09 -7.22 -7.95
N LEU A 162 -7.09 -6.34 -7.85
CA LEU A 162 -8.47 -6.72 -7.52
C LEU A 162 -9.31 -7.13 -8.73
N VAL A 163 -8.96 -6.72 -9.95
CA VAL A 163 -9.79 -6.91 -11.15
C VAL A 163 -9.60 -8.29 -11.80
N LYS A 164 -8.45 -8.94 -11.59
CA LYS A 164 -8.08 -10.17 -12.33
C LYS A 164 -8.72 -11.48 -11.86
N ARG A 165 -9.66 -11.49 -10.90
CA ARG A 165 -10.23 -12.75 -10.37
C ARG A 165 -11.65 -13.03 -10.91
N GLN A 166 -11.72 -13.83 -11.98
CA GLN A 166 -12.97 -14.17 -12.69
C GLN A 166 -13.90 -15.18 -11.98
N SER A 167 -13.56 -15.73 -10.81
CA SER A 167 -14.50 -16.65 -10.12
C SER A 167 -14.11 -16.88 -8.66
N GLY A 168 -14.91 -16.33 -7.73
CA GLY A 168 -14.96 -16.79 -6.34
C GLY A 168 -14.00 -16.13 -5.32
N GLY A 169 -13.36 -15.00 -5.64
CA GLY A 169 -12.51 -14.26 -4.70
C GLY A 169 -13.28 -13.26 -3.82
N ALA A 170 -12.96 -13.25 -2.52
CA ALA A 170 -13.68 -12.61 -1.41
C ALA A 170 -13.96 -11.09 -1.50
N CYS A 171 -13.36 -10.35 -2.42
CA CYS A 171 -13.53 -8.89 -2.48
C CYS A 171 -14.68 -8.55 -3.44
N ASN A 172 -15.92 -8.52 -2.94
CA ASN A 172 -17.06 -8.10 -3.73
C ASN A 172 -16.99 -6.59 -3.98
N VAL A 173 -16.96 -6.18 -5.25
CA VAL A 173 -16.98 -4.76 -5.64
C VAL A 173 -18.11 -3.98 -4.97
N GLY A 174 -19.26 -4.61 -4.75
CA GLY A 174 -20.38 -4.02 -4.02
C GLY A 174 -20.05 -3.68 -2.56
N ASP A 175 -19.30 -4.53 -1.86
CA ASP A 175 -18.88 -4.29 -0.49
C ASP A 175 -17.83 -3.16 -0.44
N ILE A 176 -16.88 -3.14 -1.38
CA ILE A 176 -15.91 -2.04 -1.52
C ILE A 176 -16.65 -0.71 -1.72
N ARG A 177 -17.59 -0.65 -2.66
CA ARG A 177 -18.40 0.56 -2.92
C ARG A 177 -19.16 1.01 -1.68
N LYS A 178 -19.78 0.07 -0.96
CA LYS A 178 -20.55 0.37 0.25
C LYS A 178 -19.67 0.98 1.35
N GLU A 179 -18.51 0.38 1.61
CA GLU A 179 -17.59 0.88 2.64
C GLU A 179 -16.95 2.21 2.24
N LEU A 180 -16.59 2.39 0.97
CA LEU A 180 -16.08 3.67 0.46
C LEU A 180 -17.12 4.79 0.56
N ALA A 181 -18.37 4.53 0.17
CA ALA A 181 -19.46 5.51 0.34
C ALA A 181 -19.68 5.87 1.82
N SER A 182 -19.54 4.91 2.73
CA SER A 182 -19.61 5.16 4.18
C SER A 182 -18.41 5.97 4.68
N ALA A 183 -17.21 5.75 4.15
CA ALA A 183 -16.03 6.56 4.46
C ALA A 183 -16.19 8.00 3.93
N GLN A 184 -16.64 8.16 2.69
CA GLN A 184 -16.93 9.46 2.08
C GLN A 184 -17.93 10.26 2.92
N LYS A 185 -19.05 9.63 3.29
CA LYS A 185 -20.09 10.27 4.10
C LYS A 185 -19.50 10.81 5.42
N ARG A 186 -18.64 10.04 6.09
CA ARG A 186 -17.98 10.49 7.33
C ARG A 186 -17.00 11.64 7.09
N CYS A 187 -16.25 11.63 5.99
CA CYS A 187 -15.39 12.77 5.64
C CYS A 187 -16.20 14.05 5.37
N VAL A 188 -17.31 13.95 4.63
CA VAL A 188 -18.20 15.09 4.36
C VAL A 188 -18.87 15.60 5.65
N GLU A 189 -19.30 14.70 6.54
CA GLU A 189 -19.83 15.07 7.85
C GLU A 189 -18.77 15.78 8.70
N ALA A 190 -17.52 15.32 8.69
CA ALA A 190 -16.42 15.97 9.40
C ALA A 190 -16.10 17.36 8.84
N LEU A 191 -16.13 17.54 7.51
CA LEU A 191 -16.00 18.84 6.84
C LEU A 191 -17.13 19.81 7.18
N SER A 192 -18.32 19.29 7.47
CA SER A 192 -19.51 20.11 7.76
C SER A 192 -19.56 20.58 9.21
N GLN A 193 -18.71 20.05 10.10
CA GLN A 193 -18.64 20.48 11.49
C GLN A 193 -17.76 21.74 11.58
N PRO A 194 -18.33 22.91 11.94
CA PRO A 194 -17.57 24.14 12.08
C PRO A 194 -16.61 24.01 13.26
N SER A 195 -15.36 23.70 12.97
CA SER A 195 -14.26 23.78 13.93
C SER A 195 -13.91 25.26 14.09
N ALA A 196 -14.20 25.84 15.25
CA ALA A 196 -13.90 27.23 15.56
C ALA A 196 -12.39 27.57 15.48
N ASP A 197 -11.54 26.53 15.45
CA ASP A 197 -10.08 26.62 15.45
C ASP A 197 -9.45 25.89 14.24
N ALA A 198 -10.22 25.52 13.20
CA ALA A 198 -9.63 24.87 12.03
C ALA A 198 -8.94 25.91 11.15
N GLU A 199 -7.62 26.00 11.31
CA GLU A 199 -6.73 26.64 10.35
C GLU A 199 -6.93 26.03 8.95
N ASP A 200 -6.80 26.85 7.90
CA ASP A 200 -7.11 26.52 6.49
C ASP A 200 -6.47 25.19 6.01
N GLU A 201 -5.34 24.79 6.60
CA GLU A 201 -4.59 23.56 6.28
C GLU A 201 -5.39 22.27 6.50
N ILE A 202 -6.29 22.22 7.50
CA ILE A 202 -7.10 21.02 7.78
C ILE A 202 -8.16 20.79 6.68
N THR A 203 -8.66 21.88 6.09
CA THR A 203 -9.69 21.83 5.05
C THR A 203 -9.12 21.29 3.75
N GLU A 204 -7.89 21.69 3.38
CA GLU A 204 -7.21 21.23 2.17
C GLU A 204 -6.95 19.72 2.22
N LEU A 205 -6.41 19.21 3.33
CA LEU A 205 -6.21 17.78 3.57
C LEU A 205 -7.52 16.97 3.46
N LEU A 206 -8.61 17.49 4.04
CA LEU A 206 -9.93 16.84 3.96
C LEU A 206 -10.50 16.78 2.53
N THR A 207 -10.22 17.80 1.71
CA THR A 207 -10.67 17.81 0.31
C THR A 207 -9.92 16.80 -0.56
N GLU A 208 -8.63 16.62 -0.33
CA GLU A 208 -7.83 15.59 -1.03
C GLU A 208 -8.34 14.17 -0.69
N ASP A 209 -8.63 13.91 0.59
CA ASP A 209 -9.19 12.64 1.05
C ASP A 209 -10.52 12.32 0.36
N CYS A 210 -11.42 13.30 0.27
CA CYS A 210 -12.71 13.14 -0.41
C CYS A 210 -12.54 12.86 -1.90
N ALA A 211 -11.64 13.59 -2.57
CA ALA A 211 -11.37 13.43 -4.00
C ALA A 211 -10.83 12.03 -4.31
N ALA A 212 -9.96 11.47 -3.46
CA ALA A 212 -9.44 10.11 -3.63
C ALA A 212 -10.55 9.05 -3.52
N VAL A 213 -11.54 9.25 -2.63
CA VAL A 213 -12.70 8.35 -2.51
C VAL A 213 -13.62 8.45 -3.74
N ASP A 214 -13.85 9.67 -4.24
CA ASP A 214 -14.64 9.87 -5.47
C ASP A 214 -13.99 9.21 -6.68
N GLU A 215 -12.67 9.38 -6.84
CA GLU A 215 -11.92 8.71 -7.90
C GLU A 215 -12.06 7.19 -7.81
N LEU A 216 -11.91 6.63 -6.61
CA LEU A 216 -12.10 5.21 -6.35
C LEU A 216 -13.50 4.74 -6.73
N LEU A 217 -14.54 5.47 -6.34
CA LEU A 217 -15.94 5.15 -6.66
C LEU A 217 -16.17 5.14 -8.17
N ILE A 218 -15.56 6.06 -8.92
CA ILE A 218 -15.61 6.07 -10.38
C ILE A 218 -14.92 4.84 -10.96
N MET A 219 -13.71 4.50 -10.48
CA MET A 219 -12.94 3.35 -10.98
C MET A 219 -13.62 2.01 -10.75
N VAL A 220 -14.35 1.87 -9.63
CA VAL A 220 -15.02 0.61 -9.30
C VAL A 220 -16.45 0.53 -9.85
N SER A 221 -16.98 1.57 -10.52
CA SER A 221 -18.35 1.65 -11.04
C SER A 221 -18.55 0.90 -12.35
#